data_AF-A0A941UN58-F1
#
_entry.id   AF-A0A941UN58-F1
#
_cell.length_a   1.000
_cell.length_b   1.000
_cell.length_c   1.000
_cell.angle_alpha   90.00
_cell.angle_beta   90.00
_cell.angle_gamma   90.00
#
_symmetry.space_group_name_H-M   'P 1'
#
loop_
_entity.id
_entity.type
_entity.pdbx_description
1 polymer ?
#
loop_
_entity_poly.entity_id
_entity_poly.type
_entity_poly.pdbx_seq_one_letter_code
_entity_poly.pdbx_strand_id
1 'polypeptide(L)'
;MVASLGATIKMPNGKDLAALIVPTAYIPPTFPCPALAANNLCGIHANKPLRCRTMPFYPYREEQYQAETLSPRAGWACNTTPTAPVVFSHKKVVWREDFDRELAALRTQVPTMRTYATYMLRYTPLITGSLAKASIDRKGGQVITSLSSFLTATRNPDAQGIAEQQLSVLNMYIEKTAESKELAEYHLQYTRWAKEMSFLASTQTR
;
A
#
# COMPACT_ATOMS: atom_id res chain seq x y z
N MET A 1 -4.45 16.51 5.23
CA MET A 1 -3.93 15.28 5.87
C MET A 1 -2.94 14.47 5.00
N VAL A 2 -3.20 14.24 3.72
CA VAL A 2 -2.26 13.47 2.86
C VAL A 2 -0.88 14.11 2.78
N ALA A 3 -0.80 15.43 2.58
CA ALA A 3 0.48 16.15 2.51
C ALA A 3 1.36 16.02 3.78
N SER A 4 0.74 15.79 4.95
CA SER A 4 1.48 15.62 6.21
C SER A 4 1.98 14.19 6.45
N LEU A 5 1.38 13.19 5.78
CA LEU A 5 1.75 11.77 5.94
C LEU A 5 2.43 11.17 4.71
N GLY A 6 2.47 11.90 3.60
CA GLY A 6 3.11 11.48 2.35
C GLY A 6 4.13 12.50 1.84
N ALA A 7 4.14 12.69 0.53
CA ALA A 7 5.01 13.64 -0.16
C ALA A 7 4.20 14.66 -0.96
N THR A 8 4.75 15.86 -1.12
CA THR A 8 4.22 16.88 -2.04
C THR A 8 5.11 16.90 -3.27
N ILE A 9 4.51 16.76 -4.45
CA ILE A 9 5.19 16.67 -5.74
C ILE A 9 4.82 17.90 -6.57
N LYS A 10 5.83 18.61 -7.08
CA LYS A 10 5.65 19.68 -8.07
C LYS A 10 5.34 19.06 -9.43
N MET A 11 4.18 19.37 -9.96
CA MET A 11 3.74 18.88 -11.27
C MET A 11 4.24 19.80 -12.40
N PRO A 12 4.33 19.33 -13.65
CA PRO A 12 4.77 20.15 -14.79
C PRO A 12 3.91 21.40 -15.03
N ASN A 13 2.64 21.37 -14.62
CA ASN A 13 1.73 22.51 -14.68
C ASN A 13 1.90 23.51 -13.51
N GLY A 14 2.94 23.36 -12.69
CA GLY A 14 3.24 24.20 -11.54
C GLY A 14 2.42 23.92 -10.28
N LYS A 15 1.40 23.05 -10.34
CA LYS A 15 0.57 22.69 -9.18
C LYS A 15 1.27 21.69 -8.28
N ASP A 16 0.95 21.75 -6.99
CA ASP A 16 1.41 20.78 -6.01
C ASP A 16 0.41 19.62 -5.92
N LEU A 17 0.93 18.40 -6.00
CA LEU A 17 0.18 17.17 -5.82
C LEU A 17 0.60 16.50 -4.52
N ALA A 18 -0.34 16.29 -3.60
CA ALA A 18 -0.10 15.48 -2.41
C ALA A 18 -0.26 13.99 -2.76
N ALA A 19 0.82 13.22 -2.62
CA ALA A 19 0.85 11.79 -2.88
C ALA A 19 1.04 11.02 -1.57
N LEU A 20 0.17 10.05 -1.33
CA LEU A 20 0.40 9.04 -0.31
C LEU A 20 1.18 7.87 -0.94
N ILE A 21 2.26 7.47 -0.29
CA ILE A 21 3.05 6.30 -0.68
C ILE A 21 2.80 5.22 0.35
N VAL A 22 2.29 4.07 -0.09
CA VAL A 22 1.96 2.92 0.76
C VAL A 22 2.40 1.63 0.11
N PRO A 23 2.80 0.61 0.90
CA PRO A 23 2.93 -0.74 0.38
C PRO A 23 1.54 -1.23 -0.07
N THR A 24 1.50 -1.91 -1.21
CA THR A 24 0.27 -2.52 -1.73
C THR A 24 0.52 -3.97 -2.13
N ALA A 25 -0.43 -4.84 -1.84
CA ALA A 25 -0.43 -6.19 -2.36
C ALA A 25 -1.00 -6.15 -3.79
N TYR A 26 -0.13 -6.33 -4.78
CA TYR A 26 -0.52 -6.35 -6.18
C TYR A 26 -0.95 -7.77 -6.57
N ILE A 27 -2.21 -8.13 -6.30
CA ILE A 27 -2.78 -9.46 -6.52
C ILE A 27 -4.01 -9.32 -7.43
N PRO A 28 -4.22 -10.20 -8.42
CA PRO A 28 -5.41 -10.16 -9.26
C PRO A 28 -6.69 -10.23 -8.42
N PRO A 29 -7.75 -9.46 -8.74
CA PRO A 29 -8.99 -9.48 -7.98
C PRO A 29 -9.68 -10.85 -7.95
N THR A 30 -9.40 -11.71 -8.92
CA THR A 30 -9.93 -13.07 -9.03
C THR A 30 -9.20 -14.08 -8.14
N PHE A 31 -8.03 -13.72 -7.58
CA PHE A 31 -7.27 -14.62 -6.72
C PHE A 31 -7.68 -14.42 -5.25
N PRO A 32 -7.78 -15.52 -4.47
CA PRO A 32 -8.04 -15.40 -3.04
C PRO A 32 -6.88 -14.69 -2.34
N CYS A 33 -7.20 -14.02 -1.23
CA CYS A 33 -6.18 -13.46 -0.36
C CYS A 33 -5.27 -14.60 0.14
N PRO A 34 -3.93 -14.49 0.00
CA PRO A 34 -3.01 -15.55 0.45
C PRO A 34 -2.99 -15.71 1.98
N ALA A 35 -3.47 -14.70 2.70
CA ALA A 35 -3.63 -14.74 4.15
C ALA A 35 -5.01 -15.27 4.60
N LEU A 36 -5.84 -15.82 3.69
CA LEU A 36 -7.13 -16.40 4.04
C LEU A 36 -6.94 -17.82 4.59
N ALA A 37 -7.40 -18.08 5.81
CA ALA A 37 -7.41 -19.41 6.42
C ALA A 37 -8.57 -20.27 5.89
N ALA A 38 -8.54 -21.58 6.17
CA ALA A 38 -9.55 -22.53 5.69
C ALA A 38 -11.00 -22.21 6.14
N ASN A 39 -11.16 -21.47 7.23
CA ASN A 39 -12.45 -20.98 7.72
C ASN A 39 -12.90 -19.65 7.09
N ASN A 40 -12.24 -19.20 6.01
CA ASN A 40 -12.45 -17.91 5.36
C ASN A 40 -12.21 -16.68 6.27
N LEU A 41 -11.42 -16.85 7.34
CA LEU A 41 -10.97 -15.74 8.19
C LEU A 41 -9.50 -15.38 7.90
N CYS A 42 -9.10 -14.17 8.30
CA CYS A 42 -7.76 -13.67 8.06
C CYS A 42 -6.73 -14.37 8.97
N GLY A 43 -5.84 -15.20 8.43
CA GLY A 43 -4.89 -16.02 9.21
C GLY A 43 -3.84 -15.25 10.02
N ILE A 44 -3.67 -13.93 9.82
CA ILE A 44 -2.64 -13.13 10.50
C ILE A 44 -3.02 -12.66 11.93
N HIS A 45 -4.04 -13.25 12.56
CA HIS A 45 -4.58 -12.79 13.84
C HIS A 45 -3.57 -12.81 15.00
N ALA A 46 -2.72 -13.84 15.10
CA ALA A 46 -1.77 -13.97 16.21
C ALA A 46 -0.72 -12.84 16.26
N ASN A 47 -0.28 -12.39 15.09
CA ASN A 47 0.72 -11.33 14.93
C ASN A 47 0.14 -10.14 14.15
N LYS A 48 -1.12 -9.78 14.45
CA LYS A 48 -1.86 -8.77 13.70
C LYS A 48 -1.03 -7.48 13.62
N PRO A 49 -0.62 -7.04 12.42
CA PRO A 49 0.16 -5.82 12.27
C PRO A 49 -0.69 -4.62 12.70
N LEU A 50 -0.03 -3.52 13.06
CA LEU A 50 -0.68 -2.34 13.64
C LEU A 50 -1.87 -1.84 12.79
N ARG A 51 -1.68 -1.70 11.47
CA ARG A 51 -2.74 -1.36 10.51
C ARG A 51 -3.98 -2.25 10.63
N CYS A 52 -3.80 -3.55 10.79
CA CYS A 52 -4.92 -4.48 10.91
C CYS A 52 -5.64 -4.35 12.26
N ARG A 53 -4.99 -3.82 13.30
CA ARG A 53 -5.62 -3.47 14.59
C ARG A 53 -6.44 -2.19 14.49
N THR A 54 -6.01 -1.23 13.68
CA THR A 54 -6.72 0.05 13.50
C THR A 54 -7.93 -0.02 12.56
N MET A 55 -8.12 -1.13 11.84
CA MET A 55 -9.25 -1.29 10.91
C MET A 55 -10.59 -1.11 11.65
N PRO A 56 -11.56 -0.35 11.10
CA PRO A 56 -11.62 0.15 9.71
C PRO A 56 -11.20 1.62 9.54
N PHE A 57 -10.43 2.19 10.48
CA PHE A 57 -10.01 3.59 10.42
C PHE A 57 -8.78 3.79 9.55
N TYR A 58 -8.76 4.91 8.82
CA TYR A 58 -7.70 5.27 7.89
C TYR A 58 -7.02 6.57 8.36
N PRO A 59 -5.84 6.52 8.99
CA PRO A 59 -5.08 7.72 9.43
C PRO A 59 -4.77 8.75 8.34
N TYR A 60 -5.00 8.43 7.07
CA TYR A 60 -4.84 9.33 5.92
C TYR A 60 -6.07 10.21 5.66
N ARG A 61 -7.21 9.89 6.28
CA ARG A 61 -8.47 10.64 6.22
C ARG A 61 -8.71 11.39 7.53
N GLU A 62 -9.25 12.59 7.44
CA GLU A 62 -9.62 13.35 8.63
C GLU A 62 -10.62 12.57 9.47
N GLU A 63 -10.43 12.64 10.79
CA GLU A 63 -11.19 11.83 11.75
C GLU A 63 -12.70 12.00 11.56
N GLN A 64 -13.14 13.22 11.29
CA GLN A 64 -14.55 13.53 11.06
C GLN A 64 -15.18 12.81 9.85
N TYR A 65 -14.37 12.34 8.90
CA TYR A 65 -14.79 11.64 7.68
C TYR A 65 -14.55 10.13 7.74
N GLN A 66 -14.19 9.58 8.91
CA GLN A 66 -13.99 8.14 9.07
C GLN A 66 -15.30 7.35 8.96
N ALA A 67 -16.45 7.95 9.25
CA ALA A 67 -17.74 7.26 9.18
C ALA A 67 -17.99 6.58 7.81
N GLU A 68 -17.52 7.18 6.72
CA GLU A 68 -17.65 6.63 5.37
C GLU A 68 -16.97 5.27 5.19
N THR A 69 -15.96 4.97 6.02
CA THR A 69 -15.20 3.72 5.93
C THR A 69 -15.76 2.62 6.83
N LEU A 70 -16.76 2.93 7.64
CA LEU A 70 -17.43 2.02 8.56
C LEU A 70 -18.68 1.37 7.97
N SER A 71 -19.15 1.86 6.82
CA SER A 71 -20.30 1.29 6.12
C SER A 71 -19.98 -0.13 5.63
N PRO A 72 -20.69 -1.17 6.12
CA PRO A 72 -20.49 -2.53 5.64
C PRO A 72 -20.77 -2.60 4.15
N ARG A 73 -19.94 -3.34 3.41
CA ARG A 73 -20.20 -3.65 2.00
C ARG A 73 -21.07 -4.90 1.91
N ALA A 74 -21.75 -5.05 0.77
CA ALA A 74 -22.49 -6.27 0.48
C ALA A 74 -21.59 -7.51 0.67
N GLY A 75 -22.08 -8.50 1.41
CA GLY A 75 -21.35 -9.74 1.74
C GLY A 75 -20.35 -9.65 2.89
N TRP A 76 -20.18 -8.48 3.54
CA TRP A 76 -19.32 -8.38 4.74
C TRP A 76 -20.06 -8.88 5.99
N ALA A 77 -19.41 -9.74 6.76
CA ALA A 77 -19.93 -10.29 8.03
C ALA A 77 -19.77 -9.32 9.22
N CYS A 78 -20.09 -8.04 9.02
CA CYS A 78 -20.00 -7.02 10.08
C CYS A 78 -21.14 -7.19 11.09
N ASN A 79 -20.85 -7.14 12.39
CA ASN A 79 -21.87 -7.04 13.42
C ASN A 79 -22.44 -5.61 13.45
N THR A 80 -23.69 -5.45 13.01
CA THR A 80 -24.43 -4.17 12.99
C THR A 80 -25.63 -4.17 13.94
N THR A 81 -25.70 -5.14 14.88
CA THR A 81 -26.80 -5.21 15.83
C THR A 81 -26.78 -4.00 16.78
N PRO A 82 -27.90 -3.69 17.46
CA PRO A 82 -27.93 -2.66 18.50
C PRO A 82 -26.96 -2.91 19.66
N THR A 83 -26.48 -4.15 19.82
CA THR A 83 -25.51 -4.56 20.85
C THR A 83 -24.07 -4.49 20.37
N ALA A 84 -23.83 -4.15 19.09
CA ALA A 84 -22.48 -3.97 18.57
C ALA A 84 -21.78 -2.81 19.30
N PRO A 85 -20.49 -2.95 19.67
CA PRO A 85 -19.74 -1.87 20.29
C PRO A 85 -19.70 -0.62 19.42
N VAL A 86 -19.94 0.54 20.02
CA VAL A 86 -19.82 1.84 19.33
C VAL A 86 -18.34 2.18 19.17
N VAL A 87 -17.85 2.16 17.93
CA VAL A 87 -16.44 2.46 17.61
C VAL A 87 -16.22 3.89 17.13
N PHE A 88 -17.28 4.58 16.69
CA PHE A 88 -17.23 5.95 16.18
C PHE A 88 -18.49 6.73 16.57
N SER A 89 -18.32 7.92 17.12
CA SER A 89 -19.42 8.76 17.61
C SER A 89 -19.03 10.23 17.59
N HIS A 90 -19.97 11.13 17.34
CA HIS A 90 -19.73 12.58 17.30
C HIS A 90 -18.52 12.98 16.45
N LYS A 91 -18.36 12.34 15.28
CA LYS A 91 -17.25 12.56 14.34
C LYS A 91 -15.86 12.20 14.91
N LYS A 92 -15.80 11.32 15.92
CA LYS A 92 -14.57 10.89 16.59
C LYS A 92 -14.50 9.38 16.77
N VAL A 93 -13.28 8.86 16.72
CA VAL A 93 -12.99 7.47 17.08
C VAL A 93 -13.11 7.33 18.61
N VAL A 94 -13.86 6.32 19.06
CA VAL A 94 -14.12 6.11 20.50
C VAL A 94 -12.90 5.52 21.20
N TRP A 95 -12.30 4.47 20.63
CA TRP A 95 -11.08 3.81 21.15
C TRP A 95 -9.91 4.10 20.22
N ARG A 96 -9.01 4.99 20.66
CA ARG A 96 -8.01 5.61 19.78
C ARG A 96 -6.63 4.99 19.89
N GLU A 97 -6.35 4.10 20.84
CA GLU A 97 -4.98 3.68 21.15
C GLU A 97 -4.29 3.07 19.92
N ASP A 98 -4.97 2.15 19.23
CA ASP A 98 -4.46 1.55 17.99
C ASP A 98 -4.34 2.57 16.86
N PHE A 99 -5.34 3.45 16.69
CA PHE A 99 -5.35 4.49 15.67
C PHE A 99 -4.20 5.48 15.84
N ASP A 100 -3.98 5.98 17.06
CA ASP A 100 -2.94 6.96 17.37
C ASP A 100 -1.54 6.32 17.27
N ARG A 101 -1.39 5.04 17.65
CA ARG A 101 -0.15 4.28 17.43
C ARG A 101 0.18 4.17 15.93
N GLU A 102 -0.79 3.82 15.09
CA GLU A 102 -0.58 3.75 13.63
C GLU A 102 -0.25 5.14 13.07
N LEU A 103 -0.98 6.17 13.48
CA LEU A 103 -0.71 7.54 13.05
C LEU A 103 0.71 7.98 13.42
N ALA A 104 1.17 7.67 14.63
CA ALA A 104 2.54 7.92 15.04
C ALA A 104 3.55 7.14 14.19
N ALA A 105 3.32 5.85 13.97
CA ALA A 105 4.18 5.00 13.13
C ALA A 105 4.24 5.46 11.66
N LEU A 106 3.18 6.04 11.13
CA LEU A 106 3.19 6.62 9.78
C LEU A 106 3.99 7.92 9.74
N ARG A 107 3.87 8.76 10.78
CA ARG A 107 4.63 10.02 10.86
C ARG A 107 6.14 9.79 10.87
N THR A 108 6.62 8.74 11.53
CA THR A 108 8.05 8.40 11.52
C THR A 108 8.56 7.97 10.14
N GLN A 109 7.68 7.49 9.26
CA GLN A 109 8.04 7.06 7.89
C GLN A 109 8.09 8.22 6.88
N VAL A 110 7.53 9.40 7.22
CA VAL A 110 7.41 10.54 6.30
C VAL A 110 8.74 10.96 5.67
N PRO A 111 9.87 11.08 6.40
CA PRO A 111 11.15 11.42 5.79
C PRO A 111 11.57 10.43 4.71
N THR A 112 11.41 9.12 4.97
CA THR A 112 11.71 8.04 4.03
C THR A 112 10.83 8.12 2.78
N MET A 113 9.52 8.38 2.95
CA MET A 113 8.60 8.56 1.82
C MET A 113 8.98 9.76 0.94
N ARG A 114 9.45 10.86 1.54
CA ARG A 114 9.91 12.04 0.81
C ARG A 114 11.20 11.75 0.05
N THR A 115 12.17 11.07 0.67
CA THR A 115 13.39 10.61 -0.03
C THR A 115 13.04 9.76 -1.24
N TYR A 116 12.12 8.82 -1.09
CA TYR A 116 11.65 8.01 -2.21
C TYR A 116 10.98 8.84 -3.30
N ALA A 117 10.08 9.76 -2.94
CA ALA A 117 9.43 10.64 -3.92
C ALA A 117 10.46 11.46 -4.73
N THR A 118 11.45 12.06 -4.05
CA THR A 118 12.53 12.79 -4.72
C THR A 118 13.34 11.89 -5.66
N TYR A 119 13.66 10.68 -5.23
CA TYR A 119 14.34 9.69 -6.08
C TYR A 119 13.54 9.38 -7.34
N MET A 120 12.23 9.10 -7.20
CA MET A 120 11.36 8.78 -8.33
C MET A 120 11.24 9.94 -9.32
N LEU A 121 11.16 11.18 -8.84
CA LEU A 121 11.12 12.35 -9.71
C LEU A 121 12.42 12.55 -10.49
N ARG A 122 13.57 12.18 -9.90
CA ARG A 122 14.88 12.29 -10.53
C ARG A 122 15.13 11.20 -11.58
N TYR A 123 14.80 9.95 -11.26
CA TYR A 123 15.19 8.78 -12.06
C TYR A 123 14.04 8.18 -12.88
N THR A 124 12.80 8.62 -12.65
CA THR A 124 11.62 8.19 -13.41
C THR A 124 10.74 9.40 -13.74
N PRO A 125 11.24 10.40 -14.49
CA PRO A 125 10.54 11.67 -14.70
C PRO A 125 9.14 11.52 -15.32
N LEU A 126 8.91 10.47 -16.11
CA LEU A 126 7.62 10.13 -16.70
C LEU A 126 6.54 9.81 -15.65
N ILE A 127 6.90 9.52 -14.40
CA ILE A 127 5.94 9.26 -13.31
C ILE A 127 5.03 10.47 -13.06
N THR A 128 5.50 11.69 -13.34
CA THR A 128 4.69 12.91 -13.20
C THR A 128 3.49 12.91 -14.14
N GLY A 129 3.62 12.37 -15.35
CA GLY A 129 2.50 12.20 -16.28
C GLY A 129 1.46 11.20 -15.75
N SER A 130 1.92 10.06 -15.23
CA SER A 130 1.05 9.05 -14.61
C SER A 130 0.33 9.59 -13.38
N LEU A 131 1.04 10.33 -12.52
CA LEU A 131 0.47 10.98 -11.35
C LEU A 131 -0.55 12.07 -11.73
N ALA A 132 -0.27 12.87 -12.78
CA ALA A 132 -1.21 13.86 -13.28
C ALA A 132 -2.50 13.19 -13.76
N LYS A 133 -2.38 12.13 -14.58
CA LYS A 133 -3.53 11.36 -15.06
C LYS A 133 -4.33 10.74 -13.90
N ALA A 134 -3.65 10.14 -12.94
CA ALA A 134 -4.27 9.55 -11.75
C ALA A 134 -5.00 10.60 -10.90
N SER A 135 -4.49 11.83 -10.82
CA SER A 135 -5.11 12.90 -10.02
C SER A 135 -6.45 13.41 -10.56
N ILE A 136 -6.78 13.12 -11.83
CA ILE A 136 -8.05 13.55 -12.45
C ILE A 136 -9.22 12.70 -11.95
N ASP A 137 -8.98 11.48 -11.48
CA ASP A 137 -10.03 10.63 -10.92
C ASP A 137 -10.59 11.27 -9.63
N ARG A 138 -11.91 11.49 -9.60
CA ARG A 138 -12.63 12.06 -8.45
C ARG A 138 -12.46 11.26 -7.16
N LYS A 139 -12.15 9.96 -7.25
CA LYS A 139 -11.90 9.09 -6.09
C LYS A 139 -10.42 9.04 -5.69
N GLY A 140 -9.56 9.75 -6.41
CA GLY A 140 -8.10 9.65 -6.30
C GLY A 140 -7.59 8.42 -7.03
N GLY A 141 -6.71 8.63 -8.01
CA GLY A 141 -6.07 7.54 -8.73
C GLY A 141 -4.86 6.96 -8.00
N GLN A 142 -4.36 5.84 -8.52
CA GLN A 142 -3.18 5.16 -7.99
C GLN A 142 -2.15 4.97 -9.11
N VAL A 143 -0.88 5.05 -8.74
CA VAL A 143 0.24 4.69 -9.61
C VAL A 143 1.02 3.61 -8.87
N ILE A 144 1.13 2.44 -9.50
CA ILE A 144 1.89 1.32 -8.94
C ILE A 144 3.33 1.39 -9.44
N THR A 145 4.26 1.19 -8.53
CA THR A 145 5.70 1.21 -8.79
C THR A 145 6.35 0.00 -8.14
N SER A 146 7.57 -0.33 -8.55
CA SER A 146 8.26 -1.50 -8.01
C SER A 146 8.79 -1.24 -6.60
N LEU A 147 8.73 -2.26 -5.74
CA LEU A 147 9.34 -2.20 -4.41
C LEU A 147 10.87 -2.06 -4.48
N SER A 148 11.51 -2.56 -5.54
CA SER A 148 12.96 -2.46 -5.76
C SER A 148 13.42 -0.99 -5.81
N SER A 149 12.61 -0.12 -6.45
CA SER A 149 12.89 1.32 -6.53
C SER A 149 12.86 1.98 -5.16
N PHE A 150 11.95 1.55 -4.29
CA PHE A 150 11.86 2.01 -2.91
C PHE A 150 13.07 1.55 -2.08
N LEU A 151 13.42 0.27 -2.15
CA LEU A 151 14.59 -0.28 -1.44
C LEU A 151 15.89 0.43 -1.85
N THR A 152 16.05 0.69 -3.14
CA THR A 152 17.21 1.41 -3.70
C THR A 152 17.24 2.86 -3.24
N ALA A 153 16.13 3.59 -3.38
CA ALA A 153 16.05 5.01 -3.02
C ALA A 153 16.33 5.27 -1.54
N THR A 154 15.89 4.34 -0.68
CA THR A 154 16.00 4.45 0.76
C THR A 154 17.29 3.85 1.31
N ARG A 155 18.10 3.22 0.45
CA ARG A 155 19.30 2.46 0.85
C ARG A 155 18.97 1.50 1.99
N ASN A 156 17.88 0.76 1.84
CA ASN A 156 17.35 -0.09 2.89
C ASN A 156 18.41 -1.16 3.25
N PRO A 157 18.82 -1.28 4.54
CA PRO A 157 19.86 -2.22 4.94
C PRO A 157 19.47 -3.68 4.71
N ASP A 158 18.17 -3.98 4.71
CA ASP A 158 17.61 -5.31 4.52
C ASP A 158 17.22 -5.57 3.06
N ALA A 159 17.60 -4.70 2.12
CA ALA A 159 17.16 -4.77 0.72
C ALA A 159 17.43 -6.13 0.08
N GLN A 160 18.58 -6.75 0.34
CA GLN A 160 18.94 -8.06 -0.20
C GLN A 160 17.99 -9.14 0.32
N GLY A 161 17.82 -9.26 1.65
CA GLY A 161 16.96 -10.27 2.25
C GLY A 161 15.47 -10.09 1.87
N ILE A 162 15.01 -8.85 1.77
CA ILE A 162 13.66 -8.55 1.26
C ILE A 162 13.53 -9.00 -0.21
N ALA A 163 14.52 -8.70 -1.04
CA ALA A 163 14.50 -9.07 -2.46
C ALA A 163 14.47 -10.59 -2.66
N GLU A 164 15.28 -11.34 -1.89
CA GLU A 164 15.28 -12.81 -1.90
C GLU A 164 13.90 -13.39 -1.55
N GLN A 165 13.28 -12.88 -0.49
CA GLN A 165 11.94 -13.33 -0.07
C GLN A 165 10.87 -13.00 -1.12
N GLN A 166 10.92 -11.78 -1.68
CA GLN A 166 9.94 -11.34 -2.68
C GLN A 166 10.11 -12.07 -4.02
N LEU A 167 11.32 -12.46 -4.39
CA LEU A 167 11.58 -13.17 -5.64
C LEU A 167 10.83 -14.50 -5.71
N SER A 168 10.82 -15.27 -4.61
CA SER A 168 10.05 -16.52 -4.52
C SER A 168 8.55 -16.29 -4.74
N VAL A 169 8.00 -15.24 -4.12
CA VAL A 169 6.59 -14.88 -4.28
C VAL A 169 6.30 -14.46 -5.72
N LEU A 170 7.13 -13.60 -6.32
CA LEU A 170 6.94 -13.14 -7.69
C LEU A 170 6.98 -14.30 -8.69
N ASN A 171 7.94 -15.23 -8.56
CA ASN A 171 8.03 -16.40 -9.43
C ASN A 171 6.77 -17.30 -9.32
N MET A 172 6.27 -17.52 -8.12
CA MET A 172 5.00 -18.25 -7.92
C MET A 172 3.83 -17.57 -8.66
N TYR A 173 3.77 -16.24 -8.63
CA TYR A 173 2.70 -15.50 -9.32
C TYR A 173 2.91 -15.41 -10.84
N ILE A 174 4.15 -15.45 -11.34
CA ILE A 174 4.46 -15.59 -12.77
C ILE A 174 3.85 -16.89 -13.30
N GLU A 175 4.09 -18.01 -12.62
CA GLU A 175 3.53 -19.32 -12.99
C GLU A 175 2.00 -19.30 -12.99
N LYS A 176 1.38 -18.77 -11.93
CA LYS A 176 -0.09 -18.67 -11.83
C LYS A 176 -0.75 -17.79 -12.90
N THR A 177 0.01 -16.91 -13.54
CA THR A 177 -0.53 -15.95 -14.52
C THR A 177 -0.12 -16.24 -15.97
N ALA A 178 0.76 -17.21 -16.21
CA ALA A 178 1.43 -17.42 -17.50
C ALA A 178 0.47 -17.67 -18.68
N GLU A 179 -0.64 -18.36 -18.45
CA GLU A 179 -1.55 -18.81 -19.52
C GLU A 179 -2.84 -17.98 -19.62
N SER A 180 -3.03 -17.00 -18.74
CA SER A 180 -4.24 -16.19 -18.71
C SER A 180 -4.05 -14.85 -19.40
N LYS A 181 -4.70 -14.67 -20.56
CA LYS A 181 -4.74 -13.39 -21.28
C LYS A 181 -5.33 -12.26 -20.43
N GLU A 182 -6.29 -12.59 -19.57
CA GLU A 182 -6.92 -11.63 -18.65
C GLU A 182 -5.96 -11.13 -17.57
N LEU A 183 -4.89 -11.90 -17.29
CA LEU A 183 -3.88 -11.58 -16.30
C LEU A 183 -2.55 -11.11 -16.92
N ALA A 184 -2.53 -10.82 -18.23
CA ALA A 184 -1.30 -10.48 -18.94
C ALA A 184 -0.56 -9.26 -18.35
N GLU A 185 -1.30 -8.24 -17.87
CA GLU A 185 -0.68 -7.09 -17.21
C GLU A 185 -0.02 -7.48 -15.88
N TYR A 186 -0.68 -8.30 -15.07
CA TYR A 186 -0.10 -8.83 -13.83
C TYR A 186 1.15 -9.64 -14.11
N HIS A 187 1.08 -10.57 -15.07
CA HIS A 187 2.22 -11.40 -15.49
C HIS A 187 3.42 -10.56 -15.92
N LEU A 188 3.17 -9.50 -16.72
CA LEU A 188 4.21 -8.57 -17.16
C LEU A 188 4.86 -7.85 -15.98
N GLN A 189 4.07 -7.36 -15.03
CA GLN A 189 4.61 -6.67 -13.85
C GLN A 189 5.40 -7.62 -12.95
N TYR A 190 4.90 -8.83 -12.70
CA TYR A 190 5.62 -9.82 -11.90
C TYR A 190 6.96 -10.19 -12.52
N THR A 191 6.99 -10.44 -13.84
CA THR A 191 8.23 -10.75 -14.57
C THR A 191 9.23 -9.60 -14.48
N ARG A 192 8.78 -8.35 -14.64
CA ARG A 192 9.64 -7.16 -14.52
C ARG A 192 10.20 -7.01 -13.11
N TRP A 193 9.34 -7.07 -12.09
CA TRP A 193 9.77 -6.90 -10.71
C TRP A 193 10.63 -8.07 -10.22
N ALA A 194 10.41 -9.29 -10.71
CA ALA A 194 11.28 -10.44 -10.42
C ALA A 194 12.71 -10.18 -10.92
N LYS A 195 12.86 -9.64 -12.13
CA LYS A 195 14.16 -9.25 -12.68
C LYS A 195 14.84 -8.15 -11.85
N GLU A 196 14.08 -7.17 -11.37
CA GLU A 196 14.62 -6.11 -10.51
C GLU A 196 15.06 -6.64 -9.14
N MET A 197 14.25 -7.52 -8.54
CA MET A 197 14.56 -8.16 -7.26
C MET A 197 15.75 -9.11 -7.37
N SER A 198 15.93 -9.84 -8.48
CA SER A 198 17.09 -10.71 -8.67
C SER A 198 18.41 -9.92 -8.73
N PHE A 199 18.40 -8.71 -9.28
CA PHE A 199 19.55 -7.81 -9.23
C PHE A 199 19.87 -7.40 -7.79
N LEU A 200 18.87 -6.97 -7.01
CA LEU A 200 19.06 -6.60 -5.60
C LEU A 200 19.53 -7.79 -4.73
N ALA A 201 18.99 -8.97 -4.97
CA ALA A 201 19.37 -10.20 -4.26
C ALA A 201 20.81 -10.65 -4.56
N SER A 202 21.32 -10.36 -5.75
CA SER A 202 22.68 -10.76 -6.17
C SER A 202 23.76 -9.70 -5.88
N THR A 203 23.36 -8.50 -5.46
CA THR A 203 24.32 -7.44 -5.15
C THR A 203 24.95 -7.72 -3.77
N GLN A 204 26.07 -8.44 -3.74
CA GLN A 204 26.94 -8.46 -2.55
C GLN A 204 27.26 -7.02 -2.17
N THR A 205 26.98 -6.67 -0.92
CA THR A 205 27.42 -5.42 -0.30
C THR A 205 28.94 -5.31 -0.48
N ARG A 206 29.39 -4.44 -1.40
CA ARG A 206 30.78 -4.01 -1.46
C ARG A 206 31.04 -2.94 -0.41
#